data_AF-A0A9Q0Q971-F1
#
_entry.id   AF-A0A9Q0Q971-F1
#
_cell.length_a   1.000
_cell.length_b   1.000
_cell.length_c   1.000
_cell.angle_alpha   90.00
_cell.angle_beta   90.00
_cell.angle_gamma   90.00
#
_symmetry.space_group_name_H-M   'P 1'
#
loop_
_entity.id
_entity.type
_entity.pdbx_description
1 polymer ?
#
loop_
_entity_poly.entity_id
_entity_poly.type
_entity_poly.pdbx_seq_one_letter_code
_entity_poly.pdbx_strand_id
1 'polypeptide(L)'
;MESADIYRDSSSLRAGSFVWRNSTTAGAFSRSSREEDDEEDLKWAALEKLPTYDRLRKGILRSVSRGVINEIDIENLGFQERKQLLERLVKAAGEDNEKFLWKLKNRIER
;
A
#
# COMPACT_ATOMS: atom_id res chain seq x y z
N MET A 1 47.17 22.83 49.12
CA MET A 1 47.65 22.74 47.73
C MET A 1 46.87 21.62 47.08
N GLU A 2 45.89 21.91 46.21
CA GLU A 2 46.10 22.41 44.83
C GLU A 2 46.63 21.25 43.98
N SER A 3 46.10 20.88 42.82
CA SER A 3 44.93 21.26 42.04
C SER A 3 44.67 20.10 41.07
N ALA A 4 43.52 20.15 40.41
CA ALA A 4 43.12 19.26 39.33
C ALA A 4 44.15 19.21 38.18
N ASP A 5 44.07 18.15 37.35
CA ASP A 5 43.86 18.25 35.89
C ASP A 5 43.63 16.82 35.33
N ILE A 6 42.44 16.49 34.85
CA ILE A 6 41.90 16.79 33.50
C ILE A 6 42.73 16.11 32.40
N TYR A 7 42.24 14.95 31.95
CA TYR A 7 42.05 14.76 30.50
C TYR A 7 40.74 14.02 30.25
N ARG A 8 39.67 14.81 30.23
CA ARG A 8 38.38 14.46 29.67
C ARG A 8 38.53 14.55 28.16
N ASP A 9 38.82 13.42 27.53
CA ASP A 9 38.84 13.41 26.09
C ASP A 9 37.42 13.59 25.56
N SER A 10 37.29 14.58 24.70
CA SER A 10 36.05 15.17 24.25
C SER A 10 35.96 14.95 22.75
N SER A 11 35.19 13.98 22.30
CA SER A 11 34.62 13.95 20.95
C SER A 11 33.68 12.74 20.86
N SER A 12 32.55 12.77 20.19
CA SER A 12 31.80 13.84 19.57
C SER A 12 30.38 13.28 19.36
N LEU A 13 29.42 14.17 19.44
CA LEU A 13 27.99 13.89 19.36
C LEU A 13 27.62 13.38 17.97
N ARG A 14 27.16 12.12 17.86
CA ARG A 14 26.11 11.70 16.91
C ARG A 14 25.23 10.62 17.53
N ALA A 15 24.69 10.90 18.71
CA ALA A 15 23.47 10.25 19.17
C ALA A 15 22.29 10.89 18.42
N GLY A 16 22.00 10.36 17.23
CA GLY A 16 20.77 10.69 16.51
C GLY A 16 19.59 10.19 17.31
N SER A 17 18.99 11.09 18.10
CA SER A 17 17.83 10.78 18.91
C SER A 17 16.60 10.71 18.01
N PHE A 18 16.10 9.50 17.77
CA PHE A 18 14.77 9.28 17.19
C PHE A 18 13.73 9.56 18.27
N VAL A 19 13.53 10.84 18.59
CA VAL A 19 12.48 11.28 19.50
C VAL A 19 11.22 11.51 18.68
N TRP A 20 10.33 10.53 18.69
CA TRP A 20 8.94 10.76 18.33
C TRP A 20 8.33 11.62 19.42
N ARG A 21 8.29 12.94 19.20
CA ARG A 21 7.52 13.85 20.03
C ARG A 21 6.04 13.56 19.79
N ASN A 22 5.43 12.88 20.75
CA ASN A 22 3.99 12.75 20.86
C ASN A 22 3.35 14.08 21.31
N SER A 23 2.20 14.37 20.68
CA SER A 23 1.09 15.21 21.13
C SER A 23 1.36 16.66 21.56
N THR A 24 1.12 17.63 20.68
CA THR A 24 0.38 18.89 20.97
C THR A 24 0.10 19.68 19.69
N THR A 25 -0.51 19.06 18.67
CA THR A 25 -1.25 19.78 17.61
C THR A 25 -2.34 18.85 17.10
N ALA A 26 -3.42 18.73 17.87
CA ALA A 26 -4.68 18.28 17.31
C ALA A 26 -5.06 19.24 16.16
N GLY A 27 -4.98 18.77 14.91
CA GLY A 27 -5.55 19.51 13.78
C GLY A 27 -4.88 19.42 12.40
N ALA A 28 -3.81 18.66 12.18
CA ALA A 28 -3.15 18.62 10.86
C ALA A 28 -3.40 17.36 10.00
N PHE A 29 -4.00 16.31 10.57
CA PHE A 29 -4.58 15.23 9.78
C PHE A 29 -6.06 15.57 9.57
N SER A 30 -6.31 16.56 8.71
CA SER A 30 -7.63 16.69 8.09
C SER A 30 -7.89 15.37 7.38
N ARG A 31 -8.78 14.56 7.96
CA ARG A 31 -9.35 13.36 7.34
C ARG A 31 -10.13 13.80 6.12
N SER A 32 -9.40 14.08 5.04
CA SER A 32 -9.99 14.38 3.76
C SER A 32 -10.61 13.08 3.26
N SER A 33 -11.73 13.17 2.55
CA SER A 33 -12.47 12.05 1.97
C SER A 33 -11.70 11.28 0.88
N ARG A 34 -10.37 11.39 0.84
CA ARG A 34 -9.42 10.67 -0.01
C ARG A 34 -8.71 9.51 0.71
N GLU A 35 -8.97 9.30 2.00
CA GLU A 35 -8.39 8.19 2.79
C GLU A 35 -8.54 6.81 2.08
N GLU A 36 -9.66 6.54 1.41
CA GLU A 36 -9.89 5.26 0.73
C GLU A 36 -8.96 5.02 -0.47
N ASP A 37 -8.61 6.07 -1.21
CA ASP A 37 -7.77 5.97 -2.41
C ASP A 37 -6.30 5.80 -1.99
N ASP A 38 -5.88 6.55 -0.97
CA ASP A 38 -4.54 6.43 -0.37
C ASP A 38 -4.30 5.04 0.24
N GLU A 39 -5.31 4.42 0.84
CA GLU A 39 -5.23 3.04 1.33
C GLU A 39 -5.13 2.00 0.20
N GLU A 40 -5.77 2.25 -0.94
CA GLU A 40 -5.67 1.39 -2.12
C GLU A 40 -4.25 1.42 -2.69
N ASP A 41 -3.69 2.62 -2.84
CA ASP A 41 -2.34 2.85 -3.32
C ASP A 41 -1.29 2.17 -2.44
N LEU A 42 -1.47 2.23 -1.11
CA LEU A 42 -0.60 1.54 -0.16
C LEU A 42 -0.67 0.01 -0.32
N LYS A 43 -1.84 -0.56 -0.60
CA LYS A 43 -2.00 -2.00 -0.86
C LYS A 43 -1.38 -2.41 -2.19
N TRP A 44 -1.52 -1.58 -3.24
CA TRP A 44 -0.85 -1.82 -4.52
C TRP A 44 0.67 -1.79 -4.37
N ALA A 45 1.20 -0.81 -3.63
CA ALA A 45 2.63 -0.73 -3.33
C ALA A 45 3.14 -1.96 -2.57
N ALA A 46 2.35 -2.49 -1.63
CA ALA A 46 2.68 -3.71 -0.92
C ALA A 46 2.74 -4.93 -1.85
N LEU A 47 1.79 -5.07 -2.80
CA LEU A 47 1.79 -6.14 -3.79
C LEU A 47 2.96 -6.05 -4.78
N GLU A 48 3.36 -4.84 -5.16
CA GLU A 48 4.50 -4.64 -6.06
C GLU A 48 5.83 -5.10 -5.42
N LYS A 49 5.94 -4.97 -4.10
CA LYS A 49 7.11 -5.40 -3.33
C LYS A 49 7.21 -6.92 -3.14
N LEU A 50 6.17 -7.67 -3.50
CA LEU A 50 6.18 -9.12 -3.39
C LEU A 50 7.11 -9.80 -4.42
N PRO A 51 7.64 -10.99 -4.10
CA PRO A 51 8.27 -11.85 -5.09
C PRO A 51 7.34 -12.12 -6.29
N THR A 52 7.93 -12.35 -7.47
CA THR A 52 7.16 -12.53 -8.73
C THR A 52 6.06 -13.57 -8.63
N TYR A 53 6.30 -14.66 -7.91
CA TYR A 53 5.33 -15.73 -7.74
C TYR A 53 4.10 -15.28 -6.93
N ASP A 54 4.32 -14.62 -5.79
CA ASP A 54 3.23 -14.18 -4.91
C ASP A 54 2.42 -13.06 -5.56
N ARG A 55 3.09 -12.17 -6.32
CA ARG A 55 2.43 -11.10 -7.07
C ARG A 55 1.47 -11.60 -8.16
N LEU A 56 1.70 -12.80 -8.71
CA LEU A 56 0.79 -13.40 -9.71
C LEU A 56 -0.43 -14.08 -9.07
N ARG A 57 -0.32 -14.48 -7.80
CA ARG A 57 -1.37 -15.21 -7.08
C ARG A 57 -2.20 -14.30 -6.17
N LYS A 58 -1.71 -13.12 -5.85
CA LYS A 58 -2.40 -12.15 -4.99
C LYS A 58 -2.93 -10.96 -5.78
N GLY A 59 -4.09 -10.47 -5.40
CA GLY A 59 -4.73 -9.31 -6.03
C GLY A 59 -5.57 -8.52 -5.03
N ILE A 60 -6.22 -7.48 -5.54
CA ILE A 60 -7.10 -6.61 -4.75
C ILE A 60 -8.52 -6.72 -5.29
N LEU A 61 -9.49 -6.98 -4.41
CA LEU A 61 -10.89 -7.00 -4.75
C LEU A 61 -11.67 -6.08 -3.81
N ARG A 62 -12.27 -5.02 -4.38
CA ARG A 62 -13.22 -4.15 -3.65
C ARG A 62 -14.49 -4.96 -3.34
N SER A 63 -15.00 -4.99 -2.13
CA SER A 63 -16.30 -5.65 -1.90
C SER A 63 -17.46 -4.74 -2.32
N VAL A 64 -18.47 -5.29 -2.99
CA VAL A 64 -19.67 -4.54 -3.41
C VAL A 64 -20.51 -4.08 -2.20
N SER A 65 -20.47 -4.82 -1.09
CA SER A 65 -21.37 -4.57 0.05
C SER A 65 -20.87 -3.50 1.03
N ARG A 66 -19.56 -3.27 1.10
CA ARG A 66 -18.97 -2.36 2.10
C ARG A 66 -17.97 -1.36 1.53
N GLY A 67 -17.68 -1.39 0.23
CA GLY A 67 -16.61 -0.59 -0.37
C GLY A 67 -15.20 -0.97 0.11
N VAL A 68 -15.08 -1.89 1.08
CA VAL A 68 -13.81 -2.31 1.68
C VAL A 68 -12.96 -3.00 0.64
N ILE A 69 -11.71 -2.58 0.58
CA ILE A 69 -10.66 -3.09 -0.30
C ILE A 69 -9.96 -4.25 0.40
N ASN A 70 -10.14 -5.46 -0.10
CA ASN A 70 -9.52 -6.67 0.46
C ASN A 70 -8.42 -7.20 -0.45
N GLU A 71 -7.29 -7.58 0.14
CA GLU A 71 -6.31 -8.44 -0.52
C GLU A 71 -6.92 -9.84 -0.66
N ILE A 72 -6.84 -10.41 -1.86
CA ILE A 72 -7.34 -11.74 -2.19
C ILE A 72 -6.20 -12.63 -2.67
N ASP A 73 -6.22 -13.89 -2.25
CA ASP A 73 -5.43 -14.96 -2.84
C ASP A 73 -6.29 -15.66 -3.90
N ILE A 74 -5.87 -15.57 -5.17
CA ILE A 74 -6.57 -16.07 -6.35
C ILE A 74 -6.75 -17.59 -6.27
N GLU A 75 -5.82 -18.31 -5.65
CA GLU A 75 -5.92 -19.77 -5.51
C GLU A 75 -6.99 -20.15 -4.48
N ASN A 76 -7.01 -19.42 -3.37
CA ASN A 76 -7.82 -19.71 -2.19
C ASN A 76 -9.04 -18.81 -2.05
N LEU A 77 -9.70 -18.47 -3.16
CA LEU A 77 -10.92 -17.66 -3.12
C LEU A 77 -12.13 -18.44 -2.56
N GLY A 78 -12.92 -17.79 -1.71
CA GLY A 78 -14.24 -18.28 -1.31
C GLY A 78 -15.26 -18.15 -2.44
N PHE A 79 -16.38 -18.89 -2.37
CA PHE A 79 -17.42 -18.87 -3.42
C PHE A 79 -17.97 -17.48 -3.71
N GLN A 80 -18.20 -16.67 -2.66
CA GLN A 80 -18.71 -15.31 -2.80
C GLN A 80 -17.72 -14.37 -3.50
N GLU A 81 -16.43 -14.49 -3.17
CA GLU A 81 -15.37 -13.68 -3.78
C GLU A 81 -15.17 -14.07 -5.25
N ARG A 82 -15.18 -15.38 -5.57
CA ARG A 82 -15.14 -15.87 -6.96
C ARG A 82 -16.31 -15.32 -7.77
N LYS A 83 -17.53 -15.36 -7.22
CA LYS A 83 -18.72 -14.81 -7.88
C LYS A 83 -18.58 -13.31 -8.14
N GLN A 84 -18.16 -12.53 -7.14
CA GLN A 84 -17.97 -11.09 -7.29
C GLN A 84 -16.88 -10.74 -8.30
N LEU A 85 -15.75 -11.46 -8.28
CA LEU A 85 -14.68 -11.29 -9.25
C LEU A 85 -15.17 -11.58 -10.68
N LEU A 86 -15.92 -12.67 -10.87
CA LEU A 86 -16.49 -13.02 -12.17
C LEU A 86 -17.52 -12.00 -12.66
N GLU A 87 -18.45 -11.56 -11.80
CA GLU A 87 -19.45 -10.54 -12.14
C GLU A 87 -18.79 -9.24 -12.60
N ARG A 88 -17.67 -8.85 -11.99
CA ARG A 88 -16.88 -7.68 -12.41
C ARG A 88 -16.18 -7.88 -13.73
N LEU A 89 -15.55 -9.03 -13.94
CA LEU A 89 -14.91 -9.33 -15.23
C LEU A 89 -15.93 -9.34 -16.37
N VAL A 90 -17.11 -9.91 -16.14
CA VAL A 90 -18.20 -9.93 -17.11
C VAL A 90 -18.76 -8.52 -17.35
N LYS A 91 -18.91 -7.69 -16.32
CA LYS A 91 -19.30 -6.28 -16.48
C LYS A 91 -18.25 -5.46 -17.25
N ALA A 92 -16.98 -5.60 -16.89
CA ALA A 92 -15.88 -4.97 -17.61
C ALA A 92 -15.85 -5.39 -19.08
N ALA A 93 -16.23 -6.65 -19.37
CA ALA A 93 -16.38 -7.14 -20.74
C ALA A 93 -17.55 -6.50 -21.51
N GLY A 94 -18.60 -6.04 -20.82
CA GLY A 94 -19.71 -5.31 -21.42
C GLY A 94 -19.44 -3.82 -21.60
N GLU A 95 -18.69 -3.18 -20.70
CA GLU A 95 -18.50 -1.72 -20.68
C GLU A 95 -17.19 -1.25 -21.34
N ASP A 96 -16.10 -2.03 -21.32
CA ASP A 96 -14.76 -1.51 -21.70
C ASP A 96 -13.76 -2.57 -22.24
N ASN A 97 -14.21 -3.76 -22.65
CA ASN A 97 -13.30 -4.84 -23.11
C ASN A 97 -12.39 -4.42 -24.27
N GLU A 98 -12.91 -3.63 -25.21
CA GLU A 98 -12.14 -3.11 -26.33
C GLU A 98 -10.99 -2.21 -25.86
N LYS A 99 -11.24 -1.31 -24.91
CA LYS A 99 -10.19 -0.46 -24.33
C LYS A 99 -9.17 -1.28 -23.55
N PHE A 100 -9.62 -2.30 -22.80
CA PHE A 100 -8.73 -3.20 -22.08
C PHE A 100 -7.79 -3.95 -23.04
N LEU A 101 -8.34 -4.60 -24.06
CA LEU A 101 -7.58 -5.34 -25.07
C LEU A 101 -6.65 -4.42 -25.88
N TRP A 102 -7.09 -3.21 -26.18
CA TRP A 102 -6.28 -2.22 -26.86
C TRP A 102 -5.08 -1.75 -26.01
N LYS A 103 -5.29 -1.47 -24.72
CA LYS A 103 -4.20 -1.17 -23.77
C LYS A 103 -3.25 -2.36 -23.61
N LEU A 104 -3.77 -3.59 -23.58
CA LEU A 104 -2.96 -4.80 -23.49
C LEU A 104 -2.07 -4.98 -24.73
N LYS A 105 -2.65 -4.81 -25.93
CA LYS A 105 -1.90 -4.86 -27.20
C LYS A 105 -0.73 -3.87 -27.21
N ASN A 106 -0.98 -2.60 -26.85
CA ASN A 106 0.04 -1.56 -26.81
C ASN A 106 1.18 -1.85 -25.83
N ARG A 107 0.94 -2.65 -24.78
CA ARG A 107 1.97 -3.07 -23.82
C ARG A 107 2.83 -4.23 -24.34
N ILE A 108 2.29 -5.06 -25.24
CA ILE A 108 2.99 -6.22 -25.81
C ILE A 108 3.81 -5.82 -27.05
N GLU A 109 3.33 -4.86 -27.83
CA GLU A 109 4.03 -4.36 -29.03
C GLU A 109 5.19 -3.39 -28.72
N ARG A 110 5.42 -3.04 -27.45
CA ARG A 110 6.48 -2.12 -27.00
C ARG A 110 7.72 -2.86 -26.51
#